data_AF-A0A1G2JM39-F1
#
_entry.id   AF-A0A1G2JM39-F1
#
_cell.length_a   1.000
_cell.length_b   1.000
_cell.length_c   1.000
_cell.angle_alpha   90.00
_cell.angle_beta   90.00
_cell.angle_gamma   90.00
#
_symmetry.space_group_name_H-M   'P 1'
#
loop_
_entity.id
_entity.type
_entity.pdbx_description
1 polymer ?
#
loop_
_entity_poly.entity_id
_entity_poly.type
_entity_poly.pdbx_seq_one_letter_code
_entity_poly.pdbx_strand_id
1 'polypeptide(L)'
;MKFNPDNLNIHELAIEEPEKQAELPFDFSELVSAEDLQELRDELNRTRERQKHDKSPLWGGFCWEVATLKLMNKNEKVDLDEQTLQGIRDNLLRYASLQEWDGFSAIASSLKISGITDSQISKILLDNKNNILKYFESLIYPGISSSAELTAKKIKIIYPGVVINTKDLSLGLATRFKQSKHWLLFCQHLTYEKFIDFDCDIPLDQETKDKITNEFKTYLSKKAWSPLGDIALAMNILNAKRINITDKGVEFITSDKNAKSTSEPQNLPEQKQF
;
A
#
# COMPACT_ATOMS: atom_id res chain seq x y z
N MET A 1 -33.75 51.21 6.64
CA MET A 1 -33.52 50.30 5.50
C MET A 1 -34.41 49.07 5.71
N LYS A 2 -35.32 48.77 4.77
CA LYS A 2 -36.16 47.57 4.83
C LYS A 2 -35.35 46.39 4.31
N PHE A 3 -35.17 45.37 5.13
CA PHE A 3 -34.56 44.09 4.73
C PHE A 3 -35.49 43.43 3.70
N ASN A 4 -34.99 43.15 2.49
CA ASN A 4 -35.75 42.48 1.45
C ASN A 4 -35.36 40.98 1.44
N PRO A 5 -36.18 40.10 2.03
CA PRO A 5 -35.87 38.67 2.13
C PRO A 5 -35.88 37.96 0.77
N ASP A 6 -36.47 38.56 -0.27
CA ASP A 6 -36.61 37.94 -1.60
C ASP A 6 -35.31 37.95 -2.43
N ASN A 7 -34.25 38.59 -1.93
CA ASN A 7 -32.93 38.63 -2.57
C ASN A 7 -31.87 37.76 -1.87
N LEU A 8 -32.27 36.93 -0.90
CA LEU A 8 -31.38 35.92 -0.32
C LEU A 8 -31.35 34.70 -1.23
N ASN A 9 -30.35 34.64 -2.10
CA ASN A 9 -30.04 33.45 -2.88
C ASN A 9 -29.50 32.37 -1.94
N ILE A 10 -30.39 31.60 -1.31
CA ILE A 10 -30.07 30.51 -0.37
C ILE A 10 -29.13 29.45 -0.97
N HIS A 11 -29.01 29.39 -2.30
CA HIS A 11 -28.04 28.52 -3.00
C HIS A 11 -26.59 29.03 -2.91
N GLU A 12 -26.36 30.33 -2.68
CA GLU A 12 -25.01 30.89 -2.43
C GLU A 12 -24.58 30.74 -0.97
N LEU A 13 -25.49 30.36 -0.07
CA LEU A 13 -25.21 30.08 1.35
C LEU A 13 -25.01 28.59 1.64
N ALA A 14 -25.07 27.73 0.63
CA ALA A 14 -24.60 26.36 0.74
C ALA A 14 -23.08 26.40 0.89
N ILE A 15 -22.62 26.51 2.13
CA ILE A 15 -21.23 26.21 2.49
C ILE A 15 -21.03 24.77 2.03
N GLU A 16 -20.23 24.56 0.98
CA GLU A 16 -19.74 23.23 0.63
C GLU A 16 -19.19 22.63 1.92
N GLU A 17 -19.84 21.56 2.42
CA GLU A 17 -19.29 20.83 3.54
C GLU A 17 -17.86 20.45 3.13
N PRO A 18 -16.83 20.84 3.91
CA PRO A 18 -15.47 20.53 3.55
C PRO A 18 -15.38 19.04 3.29
N GLU A 19 -14.87 18.66 2.13
CA GLU A 19 -14.73 17.26 1.73
C GLU A 19 -14.23 16.48 2.94
N LYS A 20 -15.08 15.59 3.45
CA LYS A 20 -14.76 14.81 4.63
C LYS A 20 -13.52 14.02 4.29
N GLN A 21 -12.39 14.39 4.90
CA GLN A 21 -11.14 13.67 4.70
C GLN A 21 -11.41 12.20 5.00
N ALA A 22 -11.04 11.33 4.06
CA ALA A 22 -11.19 9.89 4.23
C ALA A 22 -10.59 9.49 5.58
N GLU A 23 -11.43 8.92 6.45
CA GLU A 23 -10.98 8.35 7.72
C GLU A 23 -9.86 7.35 7.44
N LEU A 24 -8.74 7.49 8.15
CA LEU A 24 -7.60 6.61 7.98
C LEU A 24 -7.98 5.16 8.32
N PRO A 25 -7.49 4.16 7.56
CA PRO A 25 -7.74 2.75 7.85
C PRO A 25 -7.16 2.33 9.19
N PHE A 26 -5.98 2.85 9.49
CA PHE A 26 -5.39 2.68 10.79
C PHE A 26 -4.68 3.97 11.17
N ASP A 27 -4.99 4.49 12.35
CA ASP A 27 -4.32 5.68 12.86
C ASP A 27 -3.07 5.29 13.65
N PHE A 28 -1.90 5.46 13.02
CA PHE A 28 -0.62 5.21 13.69
C PHE A 28 -0.22 6.34 14.64
N SER A 29 -0.90 7.48 14.67
CA SER A 29 -0.51 8.62 15.51
C SER A 29 -0.57 8.32 17.01
N GLU A 30 -1.40 7.34 17.41
CA GLU A 30 -1.46 6.85 18.79
C GLU A 30 -0.37 5.81 19.11
N LEU A 31 0.24 5.20 18.09
CA LEU A 31 1.23 4.12 18.25
C LEU A 31 2.67 4.55 17.98
N VAL A 32 2.86 5.56 17.15
CA VAL A 32 4.16 5.98 16.62
C VAL A 32 4.39 7.44 17.00
N SER A 33 5.41 7.68 17.79
CA SER A 33 5.75 9.05 18.20
C SER A 33 6.46 9.82 17.08
N ALA A 34 6.53 11.14 17.22
CA ALA A 34 7.33 11.97 16.31
C ALA A 34 8.83 11.59 16.34
N GLU A 35 9.32 11.14 17.51
CA GLU A 35 10.70 10.64 17.68
C GLU A 35 10.93 9.34 16.91
N ASP A 36 10.00 8.39 16.98
CA ASP A 36 10.08 7.14 16.20
C ASP A 36 10.12 7.41 14.69
N LEU A 37 9.29 8.33 14.21
CA LEU A 37 9.31 8.75 12.81
C LEU A 37 10.64 9.40 12.43
N GLN A 38 11.22 10.21 13.32
CA GLN A 38 12.51 10.84 13.08
C GLN A 38 13.63 9.80 13.01
N GLU A 39 13.64 8.82 13.91
CA GLU A 39 14.63 7.73 13.88
C GLU A 39 14.53 6.89 12.59
N LEU A 40 13.32 6.63 12.10
CA LEU A 40 13.13 5.95 10.82
C LEU A 40 13.64 6.79 9.65
N ARG A 41 13.43 8.12 9.65
CA ARG A 41 14.01 9.03 8.65
C ARG A 41 15.53 8.99 8.69
N ASP A 42 16.11 8.99 9.88
CA ASP A 42 17.56 8.93 10.06
C ASP A 42 18.11 7.60 9.53
N GLU A 43 17.47 6.46 9.81
CA GLU A 43 17.88 5.18 9.24
C GLU A 43 17.72 5.14 7.72
N LEU A 44 16.62 5.66 7.19
CA LEU A 44 16.41 5.77 5.74
C LEU A 44 17.54 6.58 5.08
N ASN A 45 17.97 7.69 5.69
CA ASN A 45 19.08 8.50 5.20
C ASN A 45 20.41 7.73 5.31
N ARG A 46 20.68 7.02 6.40
CA ARG A 46 21.87 6.16 6.51
C ARG A 46 21.90 5.07 5.44
N THR A 47 20.76 4.42 5.20
CA THR A 47 20.63 3.42 4.13
C THR A 47 20.89 4.05 2.77
N ARG A 48 20.28 5.21 2.46
CA ARG A 48 20.51 5.96 1.22
C ARG A 48 21.99 6.24 0.98
N GLU A 49 22.69 6.79 1.97
CA GLU A 49 24.10 7.14 1.83
C GLU A 49 24.99 5.89 1.72
N ARG A 50 24.68 4.80 2.44
CA ARG A 50 25.37 3.51 2.23
C ARG A 50 25.22 3.02 0.78
N GLN A 51 24.01 3.08 0.22
CA GLN A 51 23.76 2.61 -1.15
C GLN A 51 24.51 3.44 -2.21
N LYS A 52 24.67 4.75 -2.00
CA LYS A 52 25.42 5.62 -2.93
C LYS A 52 26.91 5.26 -3.05
N HIS A 53 27.48 4.60 -2.03
CA HIS A 53 28.90 4.26 -1.97
C HIS A 53 29.20 2.76 -2.12
N ASP A 54 28.17 1.91 -2.16
CA ASP A 54 28.33 0.47 -2.34
C ASP A 54 28.64 0.11 -3.80
N LYS A 55 29.47 -0.91 -4.00
CA LYS A 55 29.73 -1.49 -5.32
C LYS A 55 28.56 -2.33 -5.82
N SER A 56 27.73 -2.84 -4.92
CA SER A 56 26.55 -3.64 -5.24
C SER A 56 25.35 -3.18 -4.40
N PRO A 57 24.81 -1.98 -4.67
CA PRO A 57 23.78 -1.42 -3.83
C PRO A 57 22.50 -2.27 -3.85
N LEU A 58 21.97 -2.50 -2.64
CA LEU A 58 20.73 -3.19 -2.36
C LEU A 58 19.62 -2.16 -2.09
N TRP A 59 19.15 -1.52 -3.16
CA TRP A 59 18.07 -0.52 -3.09
C TRP A 59 16.73 -1.10 -2.62
N GLY A 60 16.58 -2.43 -2.58
CA GLY A 60 15.41 -3.12 -2.01
C GLY A 60 15.11 -2.73 -0.57
N GLY A 61 16.11 -2.72 0.31
CA GLY A 61 15.93 -2.33 1.71
C GLY A 61 15.48 -0.88 1.83
N PHE A 62 16.14 0.02 1.08
CA PHE A 62 15.78 1.43 1.03
C PHE A 62 14.32 1.64 0.58
N CYS A 63 13.90 1.03 -0.53
CA CYS A 63 12.53 1.18 -1.04
C CYS A 63 11.49 0.69 -0.03
N TRP A 64 11.81 -0.38 0.72
CA TRP A 64 10.94 -0.89 1.77
C TRP A 64 10.83 0.05 2.98
N GLU A 65 11.94 0.67 3.40
CA GLU A 65 11.94 1.70 4.45
C GLU A 65 11.11 2.91 4.05
N VAL A 66 11.19 3.35 2.78
CA VAL A 66 10.34 4.43 2.25
C VAL A 66 8.86 4.06 2.33
N ALA A 67 8.49 2.84 1.89
CA ALA A 67 7.12 2.34 1.98
C ALA A 67 6.64 2.28 3.44
N THR A 68 7.49 1.81 4.35
CA THR A 68 7.20 1.72 5.79
C THR A 68 6.90 3.10 6.38
N LEU A 69 7.74 4.09 6.09
CA LEU A 69 7.54 5.47 6.55
C LEU A 69 6.24 6.06 6.02
N LYS A 70 5.91 5.83 4.73
CA LYS A 70 4.65 6.26 4.11
C LYS A 70 3.41 5.60 4.70
N LEU A 71 3.50 4.31 5.06
CA LEU A 71 2.40 3.57 5.68
C LEU A 71 2.07 4.07 7.08
N MET A 72 3.09 4.50 7.85
CA MET A 72 2.92 5.05 9.20
C MET A 72 2.59 6.55 9.19
N ASN A 73 3.05 7.28 8.17
CA ASN A 73 2.75 8.70 7.98
C ASN A 73 2.41 8.98 6.51
N LYS A 74 1.12 8.92 6.15
CA LYS A 74 0.66 9.16 4.76
C LYS A 74 1.07 10.51 4.18
N ASN A 75 1.21 11.51 5.05
CA ASN A 75 1.54 12.88 4.67
C ASN A 75 3.05 13.08 4.53
N GLU A 76 3.85 12.06 4.84
CA GLU A 76 5.29 12.12 4.67
C GLU A 76 5.63 12.40 3.21
N LYS A 77 6.51 13.37 2.97
CA LYS A 77 7.11 13.60 1.67
C LYS A 77 8.52 13.03 1.69
N VAL A 78 8.76 11.99 0.91
CA VAL A 78 10.09 11.42 0.73
C VAL A 78 10.64 11.98 -0.58
N ASP A 79 11.56 12.92 -0.46
CA ASP A 79 12.26 13.48 -1.61
C ASP A 79 13.40 12.54 -2.02
N LEU A 80 13.41 12.17 -3.31
CA LEU A 80 14.41 11.29 -3.91
C LEU A 80 15.20 12.11 -4.92
N ASP A 81 16.47 12.31 -4.62
CA ASP A 81 17.40 12.94 -5.56
C ASP A 81 17.59 12.06 -6.81
N GLU A 82 18.05 12.66 -7.90
CA GLU A 82 18.24 11.96 -9.18
C GLU A 82 19.22 10.78 -9.05
N GLN A 83 20.23 10.89 -8.19
CA GLN A 83 21.18 9.80 -7.94
C GLN A 83 20.50 8.59 -7.30
N THR A 84 19.60 8.82 -6.35
CA THR A 84 18.80 7.80 -5.67
C THR A 84 17.84 7.13 -6.66
N LEU A 85 17.14 7.93 -7.47
CA LEU A 85 16.28 7.41 -8.53
C LEU A 85 17.07 6.56 -9.54
N GLN A 86 18.23 7.05 -9.97
CA GLN A 86 19.08 6.30 -10.89
C GLN A 86 19.55 4.97 -10.28
N GLY A 87 19.96 4.95 -9.00
CA GLY A 87 20.33 3.73 -8.31
C GLY A 87 19.21 2.70 -8.24
N ILE A 88 17.98 3.14 -7.97
CA ILE A 88 16.79 2.28 -7.98
C ILE A 88 16.53 1.72 -9.39
N ARG A 89 16.60 2.56 -10.43
CA ARG A 89 16.43 2.14 -11.84
C ARG A 89 17.48 1.09 -12.22
N ASP A 90 18.75 1.34 -11.91
CA ASP A 90 19.86 0.42 -12.19
C ASP A 90 19.66 -0.92 -11.47
N ASN A 91 19.18 -0.91 -10.22
CA ASN A 91 18.95 -2.14 -9.48
C ASN A 91 17.77 -2.95 -10.05
N LEU A 92 16.69 -2.30 -10.49
CA LEU A 92 15.59 -2.97 -11.20
C LEU A 92 16.09 -3.59 -12.52
N LEU A 93 16.85 -2.85 -13.31
CA LEU A 93 17.43 -3.35 -14.56
C LEU A 93 18.38 -4.53 -14.32
N ARG A 94 19.21 -4.47 -13.26
CA ARG A 94 20.07 -5.58 -12.84
C ARG A 94 19.24 -6.83 -12.54
N TYR A 95 18.22 -6.71 -11.67
CA TYR A 95 17.36 -7.84 -11.33
C TYR A 95 16.66 -8.42 -12.57
N ALA A 96 16.16 -7.57 -13.47
CA ALA A 96 15.57 -8.02 -14.72
C ALA A 96 16.58 -8.76 -15.62
N SER A 97 17.81 -8.25 -15.75
CA SER A 97 18.85 -8.90 -16.57
C SER A 97 19.29 -10.26 -16.01
N LEU A 98 19.28 -10.42 -14.69
CA LEU A 98 19.63 -11.66 -14.00
C LEU A 98 18.43 -12.62 -13.85
N GLN A 99 17.23 -12.20 -14.29
CA GLN A 99 15.97 -12.93 -14.09
C GLN A 99 15.66 -13.21 -12.60
N GLU A 100 16.12 -12.32 -11.72
CA GLU A 100 15.90 -12.36 -10.27
C GLU A 100 14.57 -11.66 -9.91
N TRP A 101 13.46 -12.29 -10.33
CA TRP A 101 12.14 -11.67 -10.31
C TRP A 101 11.54 -11.45 -8.91
N ASP A 102 11.95 -12.22 -7.90
CA ASP A 102 11.51 -11.98 -6.52
C ASP A 102 12.05 -10.63 -5.98
N GLY A 103 13.34 -10.35 -6.23
CA GLY A 103 13.97 -9.07 -5.90
C GLY A 103 13.39 -7.92 -6.73
N PHE A 104 13.20 -8.13 -8.04
CA PHE A 104 12.55 -7.16 -8.92
C PHE A 104 11.16 -6.76 -8.38
N SER A 105 10.30 -7.76 -8.11
CA SER A 105 8.92 -7.53 -7.68
C SER A 105 8.84 -6.94 -6.27
N ALA A 106 9.81 -7.23 -5.39
CA ALA A 106 9.90 -6.61 -4.07
C ALA A 106 10.15 -5.10 -4.16
N ILE A 107 11.11 -4.66 -4.98
CA ILE A 107 11.37 -3.23 -5.21
C ILE A 107 10.14 -2.58 -5.86
N ALA A 108 9.67 -3.15 -6.96
CA ALA A 108 8.57 -2.60 -7.73
C ALA A 108 7.29 -2.39 -6.90
N SER A 109 6.92 -3.37 -6.07
CA SER A 109 5.76 -3.26 -5.18
C SER A 109 5.98 -2.22 -4.07
N SER A 110 7.20 -2.12 -3.51
CA SER A 110 7.53 -1.09 -2.50
C SER A 110 7.43 0.33 -3.06
N LEU A 111 7.89 0.55 -4.29
CA LEU A 111 7.75 1.83 -5.00
C LEU A 111 6.28 2.17 -5.24
N LYS A 112 5.47 1.18 -5.60
CA LYS A 112 4.02 1.36 -5.78
C LYS A 112 3.32 1.68 -4.45
N ILE A 113 3.65 0.97 -3.36
CA ILE A 113 3.08 1.24 -2.02
C ILE A 113 3.41 2.66 -1.56
N SER A 114 4.66 3.09 -1.75
CA SER A 114 5.13 4.42 -1.33
C SER A 114 4.61 5.58 -2.20
N GLY A 115 3.98 5.27 -3.33
CA GLY A 115 3.51 6.29 -4.28
C GLY A 115 4.62 7.03 -5.00
N ILE A 116 5.83 6.44 -5.07
CA ILE A 116 6.92 7.01 -5.85
C ILE A 116 6.56 6.87 -7.33
N THR A 117 6.48 8.01 -8.01
CA THR A 117 6.19 8.10 -9.43
C THR A 117 7.44 8.57 -10.17
N ASP A 118 7.94 7.72 -11.06
CA ASP A 118 9.04 8.05 -11.96
C ASP A 118 8.76 7.41 -13.32
N SER A 119 8.75 8.21 -14.39
CA SER A 119 8.35 7.73 -15.71
C SER A 119 9.27 6.63 -16.25
N GLN A 120 10.55 6.64 -15.87
CA GLN A 120 11.50 5.62 -16.33
C GLN A 120 11.30 4.31 -15.55
N ILE A 121 11.07 4.37 -14.24
CA ILE A 121 10.65 3.21 -13.44
C ILE A 121 9.36 2.63 -14.02
N SER A 122 8.34 3.45 -14.29
CA SER A 122 7.08 2.99 -14.90
C SER A 122 7.32 2.25 -16.22
N LYS A 123 8.23 2.75 -17.05
CA LYS A 123 8.64 2.09 -18.30
C LYS A 123 9.34 0.76 -18.03
N ILE A 124 10.32 0.70 -17.11
CA ILE A 124 11.02 -0.53 -16.73
C ILE A 124 10.02 -1.61 -16.27
N LEU A 125 9.03 -1.23 -15.47
CA LEU A 125 7.97 -2.15 -15.02
C LEU A 125 7.17 -2.66 -16.22
N LEU A 126 6.67 -1.76 -17.08
CA LEU A 126 5.88 -2.14 -18.24
C LEU A 126 6.65 -3.08 -19.19
N ASP A 127 7.91 -2.76 -19.49
CA ASP A 127 8.78 -3.54 -20.38
C ASP A 127 9.04 -4.96 -19.83
N ASN A 128 9.00 -5.14 -18.51
CA ASN A 128 9.26 -6.43 -17.85
C ASN A 128 8.00 -7.18 -17.38
N LYS A 129 6.80 -6.63 -17.60
CA LYS A 129 5.53 -7.21 -17.16
C LYS A 129 5.39 -8.68 -17.54
N ASN A 130 5.59 -9.01 -18.81
CA ASN A 130 5.40 -10.38 -19.31
C ASN A 130 6.41 -11.38 -18.72
N ASN A 131 7.63 -10.95 -18.43
CA ASN A 131 8.65 -11.84 -17.86
C ASN A 131 8.32 -12.20 -16.40
N ILE A 132 7.85 -11.22 -15.63
CA ILE A 132 7.41 -11.43 -14.25
C ILE A 132 6.19 -12.36 -14.20
N LEU A 133 5.24 -12.20 -15.12
CA LEU A 133 4.08 -13.09 -15.21
C LEU A 133 4.49 -14.53 -15.52
N LYS A 134 5.39 -14.74 -16.49
CA LYS A 134 5.96 -16.07 -16.80
C LYS A 134 6.69 -16.69 -15.60
N TYR A 135 7.46 -15.88 -14.88
CA TYR A 135 8.12 -16.34 -13.66
C TYR A 135 7.09 -16.80 -12.61
N PHE A 136 6.04 -16.03 -12.40
CA PHE A 136 4.99 -16.40 -11.48
C PHE A 136 4.26 -17.69 -11.88
N GLU A 137 3.92 -17.85 -13.17
CA GLU A 137 3.37 -19.10 -13.71
C GLU A 137 4.28 -20.30 -13.40
N SER A 138 5.61 -20.11 -13.47
CA SER A 138 6.59 -21.16 -13.13
C SER A 138 6.63 -21.50 -11.64
N LEU A 139 6.26 -20.57 -10.75
CA LEU A 139 6.21 -20.82 -9.29
C LEU A 139 4.96 -21.59 -8.86
N ILE A 140 3.89 -21.56 -9.66
CA ILE A 140 2.63 -22.23 -9.34
C ILE A 140 2.73 -23.74 -9.60
N TYR A 141 3.59 -24.18 -10.51
CA TYR A 141 3.72 -25.58 -10.90
C TYR A 141 4.95 -26.23 -10.23
N PRO A 142 4.83 -27.34 -9.49
CA PRO A 142 3.68 -28.25 -9.31
C PRO A 142 2.83 -27.99 -8.06
N GLY A 143 3.01 -26.87 -7.36
CA GLY A 143 2.20 -26.51 -6.20
C GLY A 143 2.53 -25.12 -5.69
N ILE A 144 1.53 -24.44 -5.11
CA ILE A 144 1.71 -23.08 -4.59
C ILE A 144 2.61 -23.16 -3.34
N SER A 145 3.81 -22.59 -3.45
CA SER A 145 4.71 -22.36 -2.32
C SER A 145 4.41 -21.03 -1.65
N SER A 146 4.87 -20.82 -0.41
CA SER A 146 4.82 -19.50 0.24
C SER A 146 5.50 -18.40 -0.59
N SER A 147 6.54 -18.75 -1.35
CA SER A 147 7.20 -17.85 -2.30
C SER A 147 6.28 -17.46 -3.47
N ALA A 148 5.50 -18.41 -3.99
CA ALA A 148 4.52 -18.14 -5.04
C ALA A 148 3.43 -17.16 -4.55
N GLU A 149 2.94 -17.33 -3.32
CA GLU A 149 1.99 -16.40 -2.71
C GLU A 149 2.59 -15.00 -2.55
N LEU A 150 3.76 -14.87 -1.94
CA LEU A 150 4.40 -13.55 -1.77
C LEU A 150 4.63 -12.86 -3.13
N THR A 151 5.05 -13.62 -4.14
CA THR A 151 5.23 -13.11 -5.51
C THR A 151 3.90 -12.67 -6.13
N ALA A 152 2.82 -13.44 -5.97
CA ALA A 152 1.50 -13.08 -6.46
C ALA A 152 1.01 -11.75 -5.88
N LYS A 153 1.15 -11.53 -4.57
CA LYS A 153 0.80 -10.25 -3.93
C LYS A 153 1.59 -9.09 -4.52
N LYS A 154 2.91 -9.25 -4.68
CA LYS A 154 3.76 -8.21 -5.29
C LYS A 154 3.31 -7.91 -6.72
N ILE A 155 3.02 -8.93 -7.53
CA ILE A 155 2.51 -8.77 -8.91
C ILE A 155 1.18 -8.04 -8.94
N LYS A 156 0.25 -8.40 -8.04
CA LYS A 156 -1.06 -7.77 -7.95
C LYS A 156 -0.96 -6.30 -7.54
N ILE A 157 0.02 -5.96 -6.70
CA ILE A 157 0.35 -4.56 -6.38
C ILE A 157 0.87 -3.82 -7.62
N ILE A 158 1.81 -4.42 -8.35
CA ILE A 158 2.43 -3.77 -9.51
C ILE A 158 1.43 -3.64 -10.69
N TYR A 159 0.60 -4.68 -10.88
CA TYR A 159 -0.33 -4.84 -12.00
C TYR A 159 -1.73 -5.23 -11.48
N PRO A 160 -2.53 -4.28 -10.96
CA PRO A 160 -3.82 -4.59 -10.32
C PRO A 160 -4.83 -5.31 -11.23
N GLY A 161 -4.71 -5.15 -12.55
CA GLY A 161 -5.56 -5.84 -13.54
C GLY A 161 -5.22 -7.32 -13.77
N VAL A 162 -4.15 -7.85 -13.18
CA VAL A 162 -3.81 -9.28 -13.30
C VAL A 162 -4.75 -10.10 -12.41
N VAL A 163 -5.37 -11.13 -12.99
CA VAL A 163 -6.20 -12.10 -12.25
C VAL A 163 -5.29 -13.24 -11.80
N ILE A 164 -5.22 -13.46 -10.49
CA ILE A 164 -4.44 -14.52 -9.86
C ILE A 164 -5.43 -15.42 -9.11
N ASN A 165 -5.47 -16.72 -9.43
CA ASN A 165 -6.36 -17.66 -8.77
C ASN A 165 -5.58 -18.51 -7.76
N THR A 166 -5.66 -18.17 -6.47
CA THR A 166 -5.03 -18.93 -5.37
C THR A 166 -5.93 -19.01 -4.13
N LYS A 167 -7.26 -18.92 -4.31
CA LYS A 167 -8.24 -18.60 -3.25
C LYS A 167 -8.33 -19.60 -2.09
N ASP A 168 -7.73 -20.79 -2.23
CA ASP A 168 -7.87 -21.88 -1.25
C ASP A 168 -6.63 -22.12 -0.37
N LEU A 169 -5.46 -21.51 -0.68
CA LEU A 169 -4.22 -21.85 0.03
C LEU A 169 -3.97 -20.99 1.28
N SER A 170 -4.35 -19.71 1.23
CA SER A 170 -3.83 -18.74 2.19
C SER A 170 -4.61 -18.66 3.50
N LEU A 171 -5.94 -18.79 3.48
CA LEU A 171 -6.76 -18.86 4.69
C LEU A 171 -6.35 -20.04 5.61
N GLY A 172 -5.97 -21.17 5.02
CA GLY A 172 -5.49 -22.35 5.77
C GLY A 172 -4.18 -22.07 6.49
N LEU A 173 -3.23 -21.40 5.84
CA LEU A 173 -1.95 -21.01 6.42
C LEU A 173 -2.11 -19.92 7.49
N ALA A 174 -2.92 -18.89 7.22
CA ALA A 174 -3.22 -17.85 8.20
C ALA A 174 -3.80 -18.46 9.48
N THR A 175 -4.75 -19.38 9.37
CA THR A 175 -5.32 -20.07 10.54
C THR A 175 -4.25 -20.81 11.36
N ARG A 176 -3.32 -21.51 10.71
CA ARG A 176 -2.21 -22.21 11.38
C ARG A 176 -1.25 -21.23 12.07
N PHE A 177 -0.94 -20.10 11.45
CA PHE A 177 -0.08 -19.07 12.05
C PHE A 177 -0.75 -18.37 13.23
N LYS A 178 -2.07 -18.14 13.17
CA LYS A 178 -2.86 -17.66 14.32
C LYS A 178 -2.76 -18.64 15.48
N GLN A 179 -2.97 -19.94 15.23
CA GLN A 179 -2.91 -20.99 16.26
C GLN A 179 -1.51 -21.13 16.90
N SER A 180 -0.44 -20.97 16.11
CA SER A 180 0.95 -21.03 16.56
C SER A 180 1.50 -19.69 17.08
N LYS A 181 0.68 -18.62 17.10
CA LYS A 181 1.04 -17.27 17.58
C LYS A 181 2.17 -16.61 16.78
N HIS A 182 2.34 -16.99 15.51
CA HIS A 182 3.27 -16.32 14.59
C HIS A 182 2.58 -15.13 13.92
N TRP A 183 2.38 -14.04 14.66
CA TRP A 183 1.54 -12.91 14.25
C TRP A 183 2.02 -12.18 12.99
N LEU A 184 3.35 -12.06 12.78
CA LEU A 184 3.90 -11.49 11.55
C LEU A 184 3.49 -12.31 10.32
N LEU A 185 3.70 -13.64 10.36
CA LEU A 185 3.34 -14.54 9.27
C LEU A 185 1.81 -14.56 9.07
N PHE A 186 1.05 -14.59 10.15
CA PHE A 186 -0.41 -14.46 10.11
C PHE A 186 -0.85 -13.19 9.36
N CYS A 187 -0.27 -12.03 9.70
CA CYS A 187 -0.54 -10.77 9.03
C CYS A 187 -0.17 -10.83 7.54
N GLN A 188 1.02 -11.33 7.22
CA GLN A 188 1.47 -11.46 5.83
C GLN A 188 0.50 -12.30 4.99
N HIS A 189 0.02 -13.44 5.50
CA HIS A 189 -0.94 -14.29 4.78
C HIS A 189 -2.35 -13.69 4.71
N LEU A 190 -2.83 -12.98 5.74
CA LEU A 190 -4.14 -12.31 5.61
C LEU A 190 -4.12 -11.16 4.61
N THR A 191 -3.01 -10.41 4.54
CA THR A 191 -2.89 -9.35 3.52
C THR A 191 -2.89 -9.89 2.11
N TYR A 192 -2.38 -11.10 1.92
CA TYR A 192 -2.35 -11.77 0.63
C TYR A 192 -3.78 -12.01 0.10
N GLU A 193 -4.66 -12.56 0.93
CA GLU A 193 -6.07 -12.79 0.57
C GLU A 193 -6.75 -11.51 0.09
N LYS A 194 -6.55 -10.41 0.83
CA LYS A 194 -7.14 -9.11 0.50
C LYS A 194 -6.53 -8.43 -0.71
N PHE A 195 -5.29 -8.76 -1.09
CA PHE A 195 -4.71 -8.29 -2.35
C PHE A 195 -5.26 -9.07 -3.55
N ILE A 196 -5.57 -10.35 -3.40
CA ILE A 196 -6.17 -11.15 -4.48
C ILE A 196 -7.61 -10.70 -4.73
N ASP A 197 -8.35 -10.54 -3.64
CA ASP A 197 -9.75 -10.16 -3.65
C ASP A 197 -9.88 -8.84 -2.86
N PHE A 198 -9.81 -7.71 -3.57
CA PHE A 198 -9.84 -6.37 -2.99
C PHE A 198 -11.12 -6.04 -2.21
N ASP A 199 -12.18 -6.81 -2.46
CA ASP A 199 -13.47 -6.69 -1.79
C ASP A 199 -13.64 -7.74 -0.67
N CYS A 200 -12.62 -8.57 -0.42
CA CYS A 200 -12.62 -9.53 0.67
C CYS A 200 -12.60 -8.81 2.02
N ASP A 201 -13.68 -8.99 2.78
CA ASP A 201 -13.74 -8.59 4.17
C ASP A 201 -13.19 -9.71 5.06
N ILE A 202 -12.18 -9.37 5.87
CA ILE A 202 -11.53 -10.30 6.79
C ILE A 202 -11.87 -9.82 8.20
N PRO A 203 -12.91 -10.36 8.83
CA PRO A 203 -13.30 -9.92 10.16
C PRO A 203 -12.21 -10.29 11.16
N LEU A 204 -11.67 -9.27 11.84
CA LEU A 204 -10.75 -9.45 12.96
C LEU A 204 -11.49 -9.21 14.27
N ASP A 205 -11.51 -10.22 15.13
CA ASP A 205 -11.91 -10.05 16.52
C ASP A 205 -10.97 -9.09 17.26
N GLN A 206 -11.46 -8.49 18.36
CA GLN A 206 -10.70 -7.49 19.11
C GLN A 206 -9.39 -8.07 19.67
N GLU A 207 -9.41 -9.32 20.14
CA GLU A 207 -8.21 -9.99 20.65
C GLU A 207 -7.11 -10.05 19.57
N THR A 208 -7.46 -10.41 18.34
CA THR A 208 -6.54 -10.48 17.21
C THR A 208 -5.96 -9.10 16.91
N LYS A 209 -6.79 -8.05 16.92
CA LYS A 209 -6.32 -6.66 16.73
C LYS A 209 -5.33 -6.25 17.81
N ASP A 210 -5.60 -6.59 19.08
CA ASP A 210 -4.71 -6.30 20.20
C ASP A 210 -3.37 -7.03 20.07
N LYS A 211 -3.38 -8.29 19.60
CA LYS A 211 -2.16 -9.08 19.38
C LYS A 211 -1.30 -8.50 18.26
N ILE A 212 -1.90 -8.13 17.13
CA ILE A 212 -1.19 -7.47 16.02
C ILE A 212 -0.59 -6.14 16.51
N THR A 213 -1.35 -5.35 17.27
CA THR A 213 -0.90 -4.08 17.83
C THR A 213 0.27 -4.26 18.80
N ASN A 214 0.25 -5.29 19.65
CA ASN A 214 1.36 -5.60 20.55
C ASN A 214 2.62 -6.07 19.81
N GLU A 215 2.44 -6.84 18.74
CA GLU A 215 3.54 -7.25 17.87
C GLU A 215 4.18 -6.02 17.17
N PHE A 216 3.35 -5.10 16.65
CA PHE A 216 3.80 -3.83 16.10
C PHE A 216 4.64 -3.03 17.11
N LYS A 217 4.13 -2.82 18.34
CA LYS A 217 4.86 -2.14 19.42
C LYS A 217 6.18 -2.84 19.78
N THR A 218 6.21 -4.18 19.69
CA THR A 218 7.42 -4.97 19.94
C THR A 218 8.50 -4.69 18.89
N TYR A 219 8.15 -4.67 17.60
CA TYR A 219 9.12 -4.31 16.56
C TYR A 219 9.50 -2.83 16.59
N LEU A 220 8.56 -1.95 16.94
CA LEU A 220 8.82 -0.51 17.10
C LEU A 220 9.85 -0.26 18.20
N SER A 221 9.69 -0.85 19.39
CA SER A 221 10.64 -0.69 20.50
C SER A 221 12.04 -1.26 20.20
N LYS A 222 12.11 -2.28 19.33
CA LYS A 222 13.38 -2.87 18.86
C LYS A 222 13.98 -2.14 17.66
N LYS A 223 13.30 -1.13 17.11
CA LYS A 223 13.68 -0.42 15.88
C LYS A 223 13.90 -1.38 14.71
N ALA A 224 13.10 -2.44 14.66
CA ALA A 224 13.15 -3.46 13.62
C ALA A 224 12.26 -3.03 12.45
N TRP A 225 12.75 -2.05 11.68
CA TRP A 225 11.95 -1.34 10.68
C TRP A 225 11.38 -2.24 9.58
N SER A 226 12.13 -3.26 9.16
CA SER A 226 11.67 -4.19 8.11
C SER A 226 10.39 -4.95 8.51
N PRO A 227 10.37 -5.75 9.59
CA PRO A 227 9.14 -6.41 10.03
C PRO A 227 8.07 -5.43 10.54
N LEU A 228 8.46 -4.24 11.02
CA LEU A 228 7.50 -3.18 11.37
C LEU A 228 6.69 -2.73 10.16
N GLY A 229 7.34 -2.52 9.01
CA GLY A 229 6.68 -2.17 7.75
C GLY A 229 5.66 -3.22 7.29
N ASP A 230 5.99 -4.51 7.47
CA ASP A 230 5.08 -5.61 7.10
C ASP A 230 3.80 -5.57 7.94
N ILE A 231 3.94 -5.34 9.25
CA ILE A 231 2.79 -5.23 10.14
C ILE A 231 2.02 -3.94 9.88
N ALA A 232 2.71 -2.80 9.64
CA ALA A 232 2.06 -1.54 9.30
C ALA A 232 1.20 -1.68 8.02
N LEU A 233 1.75 -2.33 7.00
CA LEU A 233 1.02 -2.64 5.76
C LEU A 233 -0.20 -3.51 6.06
N ALA A 234 -0.03 -4.54 6.89
CA ALA A 234 -1.12 -5.43 7.26
C ALA A 234 -2.23 -4.73 8.04
N MET A 235 -1.89 -3.89 9.00
CA MET A 235 -2.87 -3.13 9.76
C MET A 235 -3.66 -2.17 8.86
N ASN A 236 -3.02 -1.48 7.91
CA ASN A 236 -3.73 -0.65 6.92
C ASN A 236 -4.70 -1.48 6.07
N ILE A 237 -4.24 -2.62 5.55
CA ILE A 237 -5.03 -3.51 4.67
C ILE A 237 -6.22 -4.11 5.40
N LEU A 238 -6.00 -4.65 6.60
CA LEU A 238 -7.02 -5.38 7.33
C LEU A 238 -8.12 -4.46 7.85
N ASN A 239 -7.82 -3.19 8.12
CA ASN A 239 -8.83 -2.20 8.49
C ASN A 239 -9.44 -1.45 7.29
N ALA A 240 -8.87 -1.56 6.09
CA ALA A 240 -9.50 -1.02 4.89
C ALA A 240 -10.75 -1.84 4.54
N LYS A 241 -11.85 -1.21 4.16
CA LYS A 241 -12.97 -1.90 3.50
C LYS A 241 -12.60 -2.36 2.08
N ARG A 242 -11.87 -1.52 1.35
CA ARG A 242 -11.43 -1.79 -0.02
C ARG A 242 -10.03 -1.22 -0.26
N ILE A 243 -9.28 -1.84 -1.15
CA ILE A 243 -7.99 -1.35 -1.61
C ILE A 243 -8.09 -0.91 -3.07
N ASN A 244 -7.62 0.30 -3.36
CA ASN A 244 -7.40 0.77 -4.72
C ASN A 244 -5.90 0.95 -4.94
N ILE A 245 -5.43 0.54 -6.12
CA ILE A 245 -4.04 0.72 -6.50
C ILE A 245 -4.01 1.63 -7.72
N THR A 246 -3.50 2.84 -7.53
CA THR A 246 -3.45 3.91 -8.53
C THR A 246 -2.01 4.21 -8.92
N ASP A 247 -1.81 5.09 -9.89
CA ASP A 247 -0.47 5.58 -10.23
C ASP A 247 0.16 6.40 -9.10
N LYS A 248 -0.65 6.94 -8.19
CA LYS A 248 -0.20 7.67 -7.00
C LYS A 248 0.12 6.76 -5.81
N GLY A 249 -0.16 5.46 -5.92
CA GLY A 249 0.18 4.45 -4.94
C GLY A 249 -1.01 3.63 -4.47
N VAL A 250 -0.93 3.10 -3.24
CA VAL A 250 -2.00 2.29 -2.65
C VAL A 250 -2.91 3.17 -1.80
N GLU A 251 -4.20 3.14 -2.11
CA GLU A 251 -5.26 3.84 -1.40
C GLU A 251 -6.10 2.82 -0.62
N PHE A 252 -6.26 3.07 0.68
CA PHE A 252 -7.02 2.23 1.58
C PHE A 252 -8.34 2.94 1.93
N ILE A 253 -9.47 2.37 1.51
CA ILE A 253 -10.80 2.95 1.67
C ILE A 253 -11.47 2.32 2.87
N THR A 254 -11.92 3.11 3.85
CA THR A 254 -12.47 2.63 5.14
C THR A 254 -13.98 2.65 5.24
N SER A 255 -14.65 3.47 4.43
CA SER A 255 -16.11 3.60 4.44
C SER A 255 -16.67 3.74 3.02
N ASP A 256 -17.92 3.33 2.84
CA ASP A 256 -18.64 3.45 1.55
C ASP A 256 -18.97 4.89 1.18
N LYS A 257 -18.80 5.84 2.11
CA LYS A 257 -19.22 7.23 1.90
C LYS A 257 -18.46 7.91 0.76
N ASN A 258 -17.29 7.41 0.41
CA ASN A 258 -16.50 7.91 -0.71
C ASN A 258 -16.79 7.18 -2.04
N ALA A 259 -17.65 6.15 -2.06
CA ALA A 259 -17.93 5.35 -3.25
C ALA A 259 -18.95 5.99 -4.21
N LYS A 260 -19.57 7.12 -3.84
CA LYS A 260 -20.50 7.86 -4.71
C LYS A 260 -20.33 9.38 -4.56
N SER A 261 -19.45 9.95 -5.37
CA SER A 261 -19.65 11.29 -5.95
C SER A 261 -19.28 11.26 -7.42
N THR A 262 -19.76 10.24 -8.14
CA THR A 262 -20.03 10.38 -9.57
C THR A 262 -21.41 11.00 -9.65
N SER A 263 -21.42 12.31 -9.90
CA SER A 263 -22.60 13.15 -10.15
C SER A 263 -23.84 12.36 -10.59
N GLU A 264 -24.85 12.29 -9.72
CA GLU A 264 -26.20 12.03 -10.20
C GLU A 264 -26.49 13.09 -11.28
N PRO A 265 -26.96 12.71 -12.48
CA PRO A 265 -27.41 13.70 -13.44
C PRO A 265 -28.52 14.52 -12.78
N GLN A 266 -28.27 15.81 -12.59
CA GLN A 266 -29.31 16.76 -12.17
C GLN A 266 -30.50 16.58 -13.10
N ASN A 267 -31.61 16.08 -12.56
CA ASN A 267 -32.89 16.15 -13.25
C ASN A 267 -33.20 17.63 -13.49
N LEU A 268 -32.99 18.09 -14.72
CA LEU A 268 -33.45 19.39 -15.18
C LEU A 268 -34.97 19.43 -14.98
N PRO A 269 -35.52 20.46 -14.31
CA PRO A 269 -36.96 20.59 -14.20
C PRO A 269 -37.57 20.71 -15.60
N GLU A 270 -38.60 19.91 -15.86
CA GLU A 270 -39.37 19.95 -17.10
C GLU A 270 -39.80 21.39 -17.38
N GLN A 271 -39.28 21.98 -18.45
CA GLN A 271 -39.80 23.23 -18.99
C GLN A 271 -41.22 22.96 -19.48
N LYS A 272 -42.21 23.40 -18.70
CA LYS A 272 -43.57 23.57 -19.19
C LYS A 272 -43.56 24.65 -20.27
N GLN A 273 -43.77 24.23 -21.51
CA GLN A 273 -44.07 25.14 -22.62
C GLN A 273 -45.41 25.82 -22.32
N PHE A 274 -45.39 27.15 -22.30
CA PHE A 274 -46.58 28.00 -22.32
C PHE A 274 -46.95 28.33 -23.77
#